data_AF-I1NJF7-F1
#
_entry.id   AF-I1NJF7-F1
#
_cell.length_a   1.000
_cell.length_b   1.000
_cell.length_c   1.000
_cell.angle_alpha   90.00
_cell.angle_beta   90.00
_cell.angle_gamma   90.00
#
_symmetry.space_group_name_H-M   'P 1'
#
loop_
_entity.id
_entity.type
_entity.pdbx_description
1 polymer ?
#
loop_
_entity_poly.entity_id
_entity_poly.type
_entity_poly.pdbx_seq_one_letter_code
_entity_poly.pdbx_strand_id
1 'polypeptide(L)'
;MLWQVILYRSGLVTAAASFVVAGSAAFFPDTLKQNVDLLYVLGSGGLGLSLLLIHIYVSEIKRALQALWGLGVVGSATTYFCLAQPANKNLIQYVVDNPSAVWLVGPLFAALTGLVFKEGLCYAKLEAGLLTFVIPILLLGHLTGLMDDGVKLTLLASWMTLFVIFAGRKFTQPIKDDIGDKSVFMFNSLPGDERKALLEKLEQQKIQN
;
A
#
# COMPACT_ATOMS: atom_id res chain seq x y z
N MET A 1 20.29 -2.73 5.90
CA MET A 1 19.03 -2.57 6.66
C MET A 1 18.33 -1.26 6.33
N LEU A 2 19.01 -0.11 6.48
CA LEU A 2 18.47 1.22 6.21
C LEU A 2 17.85 1.39 4.81
N TRP A 3 18.52 0.92 3.75
CA TRP A 3 18.02 1.00 2.37
C TRP A 3 16.66 0.31 2.15
N GLN A 4 16.43 -0.84 2.77
CA GLN A 4 15.16 -1.56 2.63
C GLN A 4 14.01 -0.82 3.34
N VAL A 5 14.30 -0.15 4.45
CA VAL A 5 13.32 0.69 5.15
C VAL A 5 12.98 1.90 4.32
N ILE A 6 14.00 2.58 3.78
CA ILE A 6 13.81 3.75 2.92
C ILE A 6 12.97 3.36 1.71
N LEU A 7 13.28 2.27 1.03
CA LEU A 7 12.52 1.77 -0.13
C LEU A 7 11.09 1.37 0.24
N TYR A 8 10.89 0.70 1.38
CA TYR A 8 9.56 0.31 1.85
C TYR A 8 8.68 1.55 2.11
N ARG A 9 9.21 2.54 2.84
CA ARG A 9 8.50 3.77 3.21
C ARG A 9 8.30 4.66 1.98
N SER A 10 9.30 4.79 1.12
CA SER A 10 9.18 5.56 -0.11
C SER A 10 8.16 4.94 -1.05
N GLY A 11 8.12 3.61 -1.20
CA GLY A 11 7.10 2.92 -1.99
C GLY A 11 5.68 3.25 -1.51
N LEU A 12 5.47 3.27 -0.19
CA LEU A 12 4.17 3.56 0.39
C LEU A 12 3.79 5.03 0.26
N VAL A 13 4.75 5.93 0.43
CA VAL A 13 4.55 7.37 0.24
C VAL A 13 4.24 7.67 -1.23
N THR A 14 4.95 7.05 -2.18
CA THR A 14 4.64 7.16 -3.60
C THR A 14 3.23 6.64 -3.90
N ALA A 15 2.85 5.49 -3.35
CA ALA A 15 1.50 4.96 -3.52
C ALA A 15 0.42 5.93 -2.99
N ALA A 16 0.62 6.49 -1.79
CA ALA A 16 -0.29 7.44 -1.20
C ALA A 16 -0.35 8.76 -1.97
N ALA A 17 0.80 9.33 -2.33
CA ALA A 17 0.87 10.59 -3.08
C ALA A 17 0.24 10.46 -4.47
N SER A 18 0.58 9.41 -5.22
CA SER A 18 -0.02 9.14 -6.53
C SER A 18 -1.53 8.94 -6.44
N PHE A 19 -2.01 8.22 -5.42
CA PHE A 19 -3.44 8.02 -5.19
C PHE A 19 -4.18 9.33 -4.88
N VAL A 20 -3.61 10.17 -4.01
CA VAL A 20 -4.20 11.46 -3.64
C VAL A 20 -4.27 12.39 -4.85
N VAL A 21 -3.19 12.48 -5.64
CA VAL A 21 -3.18 13.32 -6.84
C VAL A 21 -4.19 12.81 -7.86
N ALA A 22 -4.25 11.50 -8.11
CA ALA A 22 -5.24 10.91 -9.02
C ALA A 22 -6.68 11.08 -8.51
N GLY A 23 -6.94 10.87 -7.22
CA GLY A 23 -8.25 11.02 -6.59
C GLY A 23 -8.74 12.47 -6.55
N SER A 24 -7.81 13.44 -6.48
CA SER A 24 -8.15 14.87 -6.56
C SER A 24 -8.81 15.26 -7.87
N ALA A 25 -8.55 14.51 -8.96
CA ALA A 25 -9.22 14.72 -10.25
C ALA A 25 -10.73 14.47 -10.20
N ALA A 26 -11.23 13.69 -9.24
CA ALA A 26 -12.66 13.48 -9.04
C ALA A 26 -13.37 14.73 -8.47
N PHE A 27 -12.63 15.57 -7.74
CA PHE A 27 -13.15 16.83 -7.17
C PHE A 27 -12.89 18.03 -8.10
N PHE A 28 -11.80 17.97 -8.87
CA PHE A 28 -11.38 19.03 -9.79
C PHE A 28 -11.14 18.47 -11.20
N PRO A 29 -12.22 18.19 -11.95
CA PRO A 29 -12.14 17.45 -13.22
C PRO A 29 -11.42 18.19 -14.35
N ASP A 30 -11.25 19.51 -14.27
CA ASP A 30 -10.67 20.30 -15.37
C ASP A 30 -9.14 20.45 -15.32
N THR A 31 -8.51 20.18 -14.17
CA THR A 31 -7.07 20.44 -13.96
C THR A 31 -6.16 19.21 -14.07
N LEU A 32 -6.71 17.98 -14.00
CA LEU A 32 -5.92 16.75 -13.79
C LEU A 32 -6.20 15.64 -14.81
N LYS A 33 -6.74 15.94 -16.00
CA LYS A 33 -7.06 14.90 -17.00
C LYS A 33 -5.84 14.27 -17.68
N GLN A 34 -4.69 14.95 -17.70
CA GLN A 34 -3.45 14.43 -18.26
C GLN A 34 -2.62 13.71 -17.18
N ASN A 35 -2.07 12.54 -17.53
CA ASN A 35 -1.13 11.74 -16.72
C ASN A 35 -1.70 10.93 -15.54
N VAL A 36 -3.03 10.81 -15.42
CA VAL A 36 -3.66 10.01 -14.35
C VAL A 36 -3.27 8.54 -14.43
N ASP A 37 -3.16 7.98 -15.63
CA ASP A 37 -2.76 6.58 -15.81
C ASP A 37 -1.29 6.36 -15.39
N LEU A 38 -0.43 7.35 -15.61
CA LEU A 38 0.96 7.31 -15.14
C LEU A 38 1.00 7.33 -13.61
N LEU A 39 0.18 8.16 -12.95
CA LEU A 39 0.05 8.16 -11.49
C LEU A 39 -0.45 6.81 -10.98
N TYR A 40 -1.41 6.18 -11.66
CA TYR A 40 -1.89 4.85 -11.30
C TYR A 40 -0.78 3.79 -11.40
N VAL A 41 0.03 3.81 -12.47
CA VAL A 41 1.18 2.92 -12.64
C VAL A 41 2.24 3.17 -11.55
N LEU A 42 2.57 4.44 -11.26
CA LEU A 42 3.50 4.78 -10.19
C LEU A 42 2.98 4.34 -8.81
N GLY A 43 1.70 4.54 -8.55
CA GLY A 43 1.08 4.17 -7.29
C GLY A 43 1.01 2.67 -7.08
N SER A 44 0.62 1.92 -8.11
CA SER A 44 0.62 0.45 -8.10
C SER A 44 2.04 -0.13 -7.98
N GLY A 45 3.03 0.48 -8.64
CA GLY A 45 4.45 0.13 -8.50
C GLY A 45 4.99 0.39 -7.09
N GLY A 46 4.67 1.54 -6.50
CA GLY A 46 5.03 1.89 -5.13
C GLY A 46 4.44 0.92 -4.10
N LEU A 47 3.16 0.56 -4.27
CA LEU A 47 2.49 -0.45 -3.45
C LEU A 47 3.18 -1.82 -3.57
N GLY A 48 3.52 -2.23 -4.80
CA GLY A 48 4.24 -3.47 -5.07
C GLY A 48 5.60 -3.52 -4.39
N LEU A 49 6.38 -2.43 -4.49
CA LEU A 49 7.67 -2.29 -3.83
C LEU A 49 7.53 -2.47 -2.30
N SER A 50 6.53 -1.83 -1.69
CA SER A 50 6.25 -1.99 -0.26
C SER A 50 5.83 -3.42 0.09
N LEU A 51 5.01 -4.09 -0.72
CA LEU A 51 4.57 -5.48 -0.52
C LEU A 51 5.69 -6.51 -0.66
N LEU A 52 6.71 -6.24 -1.47
CA LEU A 52 7.89 -7.12 -1.56
C LEU A 52 8.74 -7.02 -0.29
N LEU A 53 8.91 -5.80 0.22
CA LEU A 53 9.80 -5.50 1.35
C LEU A 53 9.17 -5.69 2.73
N ILE A 54 7.84 -5.63 2.84
CA ILE A 54 7.13 -5.78 4.11
C ILE A 54 7.42 -7.14 4.74
N HIS A 55 7.66 -7.13 6.05
CA HIS A 55 7.69 -8.35 6.84
C HIS A 55 6.30 -8.68 7.35
N ILE A 56 5.80 -9.84 6.97
CA ILE A 56 4.56 -10.41 7.49
C ILE A 56 4.95 -11.77 8.06
N TYR A 57 4.58 -12.02 9.31
CA TYR A 57 4.94 -13.24 10.03
C TYR A 57 4.40 -14.49 9.30
N VAL A 58 3.19 -14.39 8.76
CA VAL A 58 2.55 -15.46 7.98
C VAL A 58 2.89 -15.30 6.50
N SER A 59 3.68 -16.24 5.98
CA SER A 59 4.23 -16.19 4.62
C SER A 59 3.16 -16.34 3.53
N GLU A 60 2.10 -17.10 3.82
CA GLU A 60 0.97 -17.42 2.97
C GLU A 60 0.14 -16.17 2.70
N ILE A 61 -0.10 -15.37 3.75
CA ILE A 61 -0.78 -14.09 3.65
C ILE A 61 0.05 -13.13 2.78
N LYS A 62 1.37 -13.06 3.00
CA LYS A 62 2.25 -12.22 2.18
C LYS A 62 2.17 -12.62 0.70
N ARG A 63 2.26 -13.90 0.39
CA ARG A 63 2.16 -14.41 -0.98
C ARG A 63 0.79 -14.16 -1.60
N ALA A 64 -0.28 -14.30 -0.83
CA ALA A 64 -1.63 -13.99 -1.29
C ALA A 64 -1.77 -12.50 -1.67
N LEU A 65 -1.24 -11.59 -0.85
CA LEU A 65 -1.26 -10.15 -1.15
C LEU A 65 -0.41 -9.81 -2.38
N GLN A 66 0.75 -10.44 -2.54
CA GLN A 66 1.59 -10.27 -3.73
C GLN A 66 0.91 -10.83 -5.00
N ALA A 67 0.22 -11.97 -4.89
CA ALA A 67 -0.57 -12.52 -5.99
C ALA A 67 -1.74 -11.61 -6.36
N LEU A 68 -2.47 -11.08 -5.36
CA LEU A 68 -3.54 -10.10 -5.57
C LEU A 68 -3.02 -8.82 -6.23
N TRP A 69 -1.87 -8.32 -5.80
CA TRP A 69 -1.21 -7.18 -6.44
C TRP A 69 -0.84 -7.49 -7.89
N GLY A 70 -0.21 -8.64 -8.17
CA GLY A 70 0.16 -9.05 -9.52
C GLY A 70 -1.05 -9.22 -10.44
N LEU A 71 -2.09 -9.91 -9.95
CA LEU A 71 -3.37 -10.06 -10.65
C LEU A 71 -4.02 -8.70 -10.91
N GLY A 72 -3.98 -7.79 -9.94
CA GLY A 72 -4.53 -6.45 -10.07
C GLY A 72 -3.77 -5.59 -11.09
N VAL A 73 -2.44 -5.67 -11.13
CA VAL A 73 -1.62 -4.98 -12.14
C VAL A 73 -1.91 -5.53 -13.54
N VAL A 74 -1.94 -6.85 -13.69
CA VAL A 74 -2.28 -7.49 -14.98
C VAL A 74 -3.71 -7.15 -15.40
N GLY A 75 -4.69 -7.25 -14.49
CA GLY A 75 -6.07 -6.89 -14.76
C GLY A 75 -6.25 -5.42 -15.13
N SER A 76 -5.49 -4.52 -14.49
CA SER A 76 -5.46 -3.09 -14.84
C SER A 76 -4.87 -2.86 -16.23
N ALA A 77 -3.76 -3.52 -16.56
CA ALA A 77 -3.15 -3.44 -17.89
C ALA A 77 -4.09 -3.97 -18.98
N THR A 78 -4.71 -5.13 -18.75
CA THR A 78 -5.70 -5.71 -19.67
C THR A 78 -6.89 -4.78 -19.85
N THR A 79 -7.42 -4.20 -18.76
CA THR A 79 -8.52 -3.22 -18.83
C THR A 79 -8.10 -2.00 -19.66
N TYR A 80 -6.89 -1.50 -19.46
CA TYR A 80 -6.39 -0.35 -20.20
C TYR A 80 -6.25 -0.65 -21.70
N PHE A 81 -5.52 -1.71 -22.07
CA PHE A 81 -5.22 -2.02 -23.47
C PHE A 81 -6.42 -2.58 -24.24
N CYS A 82 -7.23 -3.43 -23.62
CA CYS A 82 -8.33 -4.10 -24.30
C CYS A 82 -9.66 -3.35 -24.24
N LEU A 83 -9.86 -2.47 -23.25
CA LEU A 83 -11.17 -1.82 -23.02
C LEU A 83 -11.10 -0.29 -23.04
N ALA A 84 -10.18 0.32 -22.29
CA ALA A 84 -10.10 1.78 -22.15
C ALA A 84 -9.52 2.47 -23.40
N GLN A 85 -8.43 1.92 -23.96
CA GLN A 85 -7.77 2.42 -25.18
C GLN A 85 -8.71 2.43 -26.41
N PRO A 86 -9.44 1.33 -26.73
CA PRO A 86 -10.42 1.34 -27.82
C PRO A 86 -11.56 2.36 -27.62
N ALA A 87 -11.92 2.66 -26.37
CA ALA A 87 -12.92 3.65 -26.02
C ALA A 87 -12.36 5.09 -25.93
N ASN A 88 -11.06 5.29 -26.18
CA ASN A 88 -10.34 6.55 -26.03
C ASN A 88 -10.53 7.20 -24.64
N LYS A 89 -10.56 6.37 -23.59
CA LYS A 89 -10.70 6.77 -22.18
C LYS A 89 -9.46 6.39 -21.37
N ASN A 90 -9.20 7.14 -20.31
CA ASN A 90 -8.20 6.76 -19.30
C ASN A 90 -8.70 5.55 -18.50
N LEU A 91 -7.79 4.79 -17.86
CA LEU A 91 -8.16 3.61 -17.07
C LEU A 91 -9.16 3.95 -15.96
N ILE A 92 -8.89 5.02 -15.21
CA ILE A 92 -9.74 5.43 -14.07
C ILE A 92 -11.13 5.84 -14.56
N GLN A 93 -11.21 6.61 -15.65
CA GLN A 93 -12.50 7.02 -16.22
C GLN A 93 -13.29 5.80 -16.71
N TYR A 94 -12.62 4.84 -17.35
CA TYR A 94 -13.28 3.62 -17.79
C TYR A 94 -13.86 2.83 -16.61
N VAL A 95 -13.13 2.70 -15.50
CA VAL A 95 -13.60 2.00 -14.29
C VAL A 95 -14.80 2.71 -13.67
N VAL A 96 -14.77 4.04 -13.58
CA VAL A 96 -15.88 4.84 -13.06
C VAL A 96 -17.15 4.70 -13.92
N ASP A 97 -16.98 4.67 -15.24
CA ASP A 97 -18.11 4.53 -16.17
C ASP A 97 -18.62 3.08 -16.25
N ASN A 98 -17.77 2.09 -15.96
CA ASN A 98 -18.07 0.66 -16.06
C ASN A 98 -17.76 -0.05 -14.74
N PRO A 99 -18.71 -0.10 -13.79
CA PRO A 99 -18.49 -0.70 -12.47
C PRO A 99 -17.98 -2.14 -12.49
N SER A 100 -18.32 -2.92 -13.52
CA SER A 100 -17.84 -4.30 -13.69
C SER A 100 -16.32 -4.41 -13.85
N ALA A 101 -15.64 -3.34 -14.31
CA ALA A 101 -14.18 -3.29 -14.40
C ALA A 101 -13.49 -3.41 -13.03
N VAL A 102 -14.21 -3.14 -11.93
CA VAL A 102 -13.74 -3.37 -10.56
C VAL A 102 -13.32 -4.83 -10.33
N TRP A 103 -13.88 -5.81 -11.05
CA TRP A 103 -13.41 -7.20 -10.95
C TRP A 103 -11.96 -7.40 -11.43
N LEU A 104 -11.51 -6.57 -12.38
CA LEU A 104 -10.16 -6.65 -12.94
C LEU A 104 -9.16 -5.81 -12.14
N VAL A 105 -9.54 -4.60 -11.71
CA VAL A 105 -8.66 -3.71 -10.94
C VAL A 105 -8.72 -3.94 -9.42
N GLY A 106 -9.83 -4.48 -8.93
CA GLY A 106 -10.11 -4.71 -7.51
C GLY A 106 -9.08 -5.53 -6.76
N PRO A 107 -8.46 -6.59 -7.35
CA PRO A 107 -7.39 -7.33 -6.68
C PRO A 107 -6.21 -6.45 -6.23
N LEU A 108 -5.88 -5.38 -6.96
CA LEU A 108 -4.84 -4.42 -6.56
C LEU A 108 -5.20 -3.73 -5.24
N PHE A 109 -6.44 -3.28 -5.13
CA PHE A 109 -6.94 -2.59 -3.93
C PHE A 109 -7.21 -3.57 -2.78
N ALA A 110 -7.50 -4.84 -3.07
CA ALA A 110 -7.55 -5.89 -2.07
C ALA A 110 -6.15 -6.12 -1.45
N ALA A 111 -5.08 -6.08 -2.26
CA ALA A 111 -3.70 -6.15 -1.76
C ALA A 111 -3.35 -4.95 -0.88
N LEU A 112 -3.76 -3.73 -1.28
CA LEU A 112 -3.62 -2.53 -0.43
C LEU A 112 -4.39 -2.67 0.88
N THR A 113 -5.64 -3.12 0.81
CA THR A 113 -6.51 -3.34 1.98
C THR A 113 -5.85 -4.30 2.97
N GLY A 114 -5.27 -5.40 2.48
CA GLY A 114 -4.58 -6.36 3.33
C GLY A 114 -3.28 -5.82 3.94
N LEU A 115 -2.53 -4.99 3.21
CA LEU A 115 -1.37 -4.27 3.77
C LEU A 115 -1.80 -3.35 4.91
N VAL A 116 -2.85 -2.56 4.68
CA VAL A 116 -3.40 -1.62 5.66
C VAL A 116 -4.00 -2.37 6.86
N PHE A 117 -4.70 -3.47 6.63
CA PHE A 117 -5.31 -4.32 7.65
C PHE A 117 -4.29 -4.85 8.64
N LYS A 118 -3.15 -5.35 8.15
CA LYS A 118 -2.04 -5.77 9.00
C LYS A 118 -1.66 -4.64 9.96
N GLU A 119 -1.52 -3.42 9.46
CA GLU A 119 -1.08 -2.30 10.28
C GLU A 119 -2.17 -1.81 11.24
N GLY A 120 -3.44 -1.85 10.82
CA GLY A 120 -4.59 -1.47 11.63
C GLY A 120 -4.80 -2.41 12.81
N LEU A 121 -4.82 -3.72 12.56
CA LEU A 121 -5.05 -4.71 13.61
C LEU A 121 -3.82 -5.05 14.43
N CYS A 122 -2.62 -5.14 13.84
CA CYS A 122 -1.43 -5.53 14.59
C CYS A 122 -0.88 -4.39 15.47
N TYR A 123 -1.06 -3.12 15.07
CA TYR A 123 -0.54 -1.97 15.80
C TYR A 123 -1.63 -1.03 16.35
N ALA A 124 -2.90 -1.47 16.35
CA ALA A 124 -4.06 -0.73 16.84
C ALA A 124 -4.16 0.71 16.28
N LYS A 125 -3.78 0.88 15.01
CA LYS A 125 -3.80 2.16 14.32
C LYS A 125 -5.20 2.42 13.78
N LEU A 126 -5.92 3.37 14.39
CA LEU A 126 -7.30 3.70 14.02
C LEU A 126 -7.42 4.11 12.55
N GLU A 127 -6.45 4.86 12.02
CA GLU A 127 -6.46 5.31 10.63
C GLU A 127 -6.41 4.13 9.64
N ALA A 128 -5.59 3.12 9.95
CA ALA A 128 -5.46 1.93 9.13
C ALA A 128 -6.65 1.00 9.31
N GLY A 129 -7.15 0.85 10.54
CA GLY A 129 -8.38 0.09 10.82
C GLY A 129 -9.58 0.64 10.03
N LEU A 130 -9.80 1.96 10.05
CA LEU A 130 -10.86 2.60 9.27
C LEU A 130 -10.64 2.41 7.77
N LEU A 131 -9.40 2.60 7.30
CA LEU A 131 -9.07 2.48 5.88
C LEU A 131 -9.31 1.07 5.34
N THR A 132 -9.14 0.02 6.16
CA THR A 132 -9.52 -1.35 5.80
C THR A 132 -11.00 -1.51 5.46
N PHE A 133 -11.89 -0.73 6.06
CA PHE A 133 -13.32 -0.79 5.75
C PHE A 133 -13.71 0.18 4.63
N VAL A 134 -13.11 1.37 4.59
CA VAL A 134 -13.41 2.39 3.58
C VAL A 134 -13.11 1.87 2.16
N ILE A 135 -11.98 1.20 1.95
CA ILE A 135 -11.58 0.73 0.61
C ILE A 135 -12.58 -0.28 0.04
N PRO A 136 -12.92 -1.40 0.73
CA PRO A 136 -13.88 -2.37 0.20
C PRO A 136 -15.30 -1.79 0.08
N ILE A 137 -15.75 -0.97 1.03
CA ILE A 137 -17.09 -0.36 0.98
C ILE A 137 -17.23 0.52 -0.28
N LEU A 138 -16.23 1.37 -0.57
CA LEU A 138 -16.25 2.20 -1.76
C LEU A 138 -16.29 1.35 -3.04
N LEU A 139 -15.41 0.35 -3.16
CA LEU A 139 -15.30 -0.46 -4.37
C LEU A 139 -16.52 -1.35 -4.60
N LEU A 140 -17.03 -1.98 -3.55
CA LEU A 140 -18.24 -2.82 -3.63
C LEU A 140 -19.50 -1.97 -3.85
N GLY A 141 -19.59 -0.80 -3.22
CA GLY A 141 -20.68 0.12 -3.44
C GLY A 141 -20.69 0.70 -4.85
N HIS A 142 -19.50 0.96 -5.42
CA HIS A 142 -19.37 1.31 -6.82
C HIS A 142 -19.78 0.16 -7.74
N LEU A 143 -19.28 -1.06 -7.49
CA LEU A 143 -19.58 -2.27 -8.28
C LEU A 143 -21.08 -2.62 -8.30
N THR A 144 -21.74 -2.52 -7.15
CA THR A 144 -23.17 -2.86 -7.01
C THR A 144 -24.10 -1.73 -7.46
N GLY A 145 -23.58 -0.51 -7.64
CA GLY A 145 -24.38 0.67 -7.96
C GLY A 145 -25.31 1.11 -6.83
N LEU A 146 -25.16 0.57 -5.62
CA LEU A 146 -26.02 0.86 -4.47
C LEU A 146 -25.74 2.22 -3.80
N MET A 147 -24.68 2.91 -4.23
CA MET A 147 -24.28 4.21 -3.68
C MET A 147 -24.45 5.33 -4.69
N ASP A 148 -24.98 6.46 -4.22
CA ASP A 148 -24.95 7.71 -4.96
C ASP A 148 -23.52 8.29 -5.02
N ASP A 149 -23.34 9.26 -5.90
CA ASP A 149 -22.01 9.83 -6.17
C ASP A 149 -21.49 10.68 -5.00
N GLY A 150 -22.38 11.27 -4.17
CA GLY A 150 -21.99 12.03 -2.99
C GLY A 150 -21.34 11.14 -1.93
N VAL A 151 -21.89 9.95 -1.68
CA VAL A 151 -21.29 8.99 -0.75
C VAL A 151 -19.98 8.44 -1.30
N LYS A 152 -19.88 8.16 -2.62
CA LYS A 152 -18.61 7.75 -3.25
C LYS A 152 -17.52 8.81 -3.05
N LEU A 153 -17.83 10.08 -3.31
CA LEU A 153 -16.88 11.19 -3.14
C LEU A 153 -16.47 11.36 -1.68
N THR A 154 -17.41 11.25 -0.74
CA THR A 154 -17.11 11.36 0.70
C THR A 154 -16.19 10.23 1.19
N LEU A 155 -16.44 8.99 0.76
CA LEU A 155 -15.56 7.87 1.06
C LEU A 155 -14.20 7.99 0.37
N LEU A 156 -14.15 8.51 -0.86
CA LEU A 156 -12.89 8.77 -1.56
C LEU A 156 -12.04 9.82 -0.84
N ALA A 157 -12.65 10.94 -0.41
CA ALA A 157 -11.97 11.96 0.39
C ALA A 157 -11.47 11.39 1.73
N SER A 158 -12.27 10.53 2.36
CA SER A 158 -11.90 9.83 3.60
C SER A 158 -10.71 8.91 3.36
N TRP A 159 -10.72 8.12 2.28
CA TRP A 159 -9.58 7.28 1.89
C TRP A 159 -8.33 8.12 1.68
N MET A 160 -8.39 9.17 0.84
CA MET A 160 -7.25 10.05 0.58
C MET A 160 -6.63 10.58 1.88
N THR A 161 -7.46 11.09 2.79
CA THR A 161 -7.02 11.65 4.07
C THR A 161 -6.38 10.58 4.96
N LEU A 162 -7.06 9.45 5.15
CA LEU A 162 -6.56 8.34 5.97
C LEU A 162 -5.26 7.76 5.42
N PHE A 163 -5.12 7.69 4.09
CA PHE A 163 -3.93 7.12 3.45
C PHE A 163 -2.70 8.02 3.61
N VAL A 164 -2.88 9.35 3.57
CA VAL A 164 -1.81 10.32 3.88
C VAL A 164 -1.39 10.19 5.34
N ILE A 165 -2.35 10.14 6.28
CA ILE A 165 -2.04 9.97 7.71
C ILE A 165 -1.30 8.66 7.95
N PHE A 166 -1.76 7.58 7.31
CA PHE A 166 -1.14 6.27 7.38
C PHE A 166 0.31 6.28 6.88
N ALA A 167 0.55 6.86 5.70
CA ALA A 167 1.89 6.99 5.13
C ALA A 167 2.81 7.89 5.98
N GLY A 168 2.28 8.99 6.53
CA GLY A 168 3.02 9.89 7.42
C GLY A 168 3.43 9.23 8.75
N ARG A 169 2.53 8.46 9.36
CA ARG A 169 2.80 7.76 10.64
C ARG A 169 3.81 6.63 10.50
N LYS A 170 4.19 6.23 9.27
CA LYS A 170 5.30 5.30 9.07
C LYS A 170 6.65 5.89 9.47
N PHE A 171 6.83 7.20 9.40
CA PHE A 171 8.10 7.83 9.77
C PHE A 171 8.38 7.76 11.27
N THR A 172 7.34 7.75 12.11
CA THR A 172 7.45 7.64 13.57
C THR A 172 7.42 6.18 14.08
N GLN A 173 7.12 5.20 13.22
CA GLN A 173 7.02 3.79 13.60
C GLN A 173 8.42 3.13 13.73
N PRO A 174 8.62 2.22 14.70
CA PRO A 174 9.85 1.45 14.79
C PRO A 174 10.15 0.66 13.51
N ILE A 175 11.43 0.63 13.11
CA ILE A 175 11.86 -0.01 11.86
C ILE A 175 11.57 -1.53 11.83
N LYS A 176 11.77 -2.19 12.97
CA LYS A 176 11.58 -3.65 13.11
C LYS A 176 10.14 -4.09 12.77
N ASP A 177 9.17 -3.19 12.97
CA ASP A 177 7.75 -3.44 12.76
C ASP A 177 7.38 -3.47 11.25
N ASP A 178 8.19 -2.81 10.42
CA ASP A 178 8.02 -2.71 8.96
C ASP A 178 8.74 -3.86 8.22
N ILE A 179 10.02 -4.10 8.53
CA ILE A 179 10.91 -5.01 7.77
C ILE A 179 11.36 -6.26 8.55
N GLY A 180 10.86 -6.45 9.77
CA GLY A 180 11.25 -7.53 10.67
C GLY A 180 12.56 -7.25 11.40
N ASP A 181 12.78 -7.94 12.52
CA ASP A 181 14.05 -7.85 13.23
C ASP A 181 15.16 -8.56 12.45
N LYS A 182 16.21 -7.82 12.13
CA LYS A 182 17.40 -8.31 11.41
C LYS A 182 18.66 -8.32 12.29
N SER A 183 18.52 -8.05 13.58
CA SER A 183 19.61 -8.03 14.57
C SER A 183 20.44 -9.31 14.56
N VAL A 184 19.78 -10.47 14.49
CA VAL A 184 20.44 -11.79 14.44
C VAL A 184 21.32 -11.96 13.20
N PHE A 185 20.86 -11.50 12.03
CA PHE A 185 21.65 -11.57 10.80
C PHE A 185 22.84 -10.60 10.85
N MET A 186 22.64 -9.41 11.41
CA MET A 186 23.73 -8.46 11.64
C MET A 186 24.79 -9.06 12.56
N PHE A 187 24.36 -9.63 13.69
CA PHE A 187 25.24 -10.29 14.64
C PHE A 187 26.04 -11.44 14.00
N ASN A 188 25.39 -12.27 13.19
CA ASN A 188 26.05 -13.38 12.50
C ASN A 188 26.94 -12.95 11.33
N SER A 189 26.82 -11.71 10.85
CA SER A 189 27.68 -11.13 9.81
C SER A 189 28.93 -10.43 10.35
N LEU A 190 29.00 -10.19 11.67
CA LEU A 190 30.17 -9.57 12.29
C LEU A 190 31.39 -10.51 12.23
N PRO A 191 32.61 -9.96 12.02
CA PRO A 191 33.88 -10.64 12.25
C PRO A 191 33.92 -11.31 13.64
N GLY A 192 34.64 -12.43 13.75
CA GLY A 192 34.59 -13.28 14.95
C GLY A 192 35.08 -12.60 16.24
N ASP A 193 35.99 -11.63 16.11
CA ASP A 193 36.51 -10.75 17.17
C ASP A 193 35.49 -9.69 17.59
N GLU A 194 34.89 -8.97 16.64
CA GLU A 194 33.83 -7.98 16.92
C GLU A 194 32.59 -8.62 17.56
N ARG A 195 32.23 -9.83 17.13
CA ARG A 195 31.11 -10.60 17.68
C ARG A 195 31.33 -10.96 19.15
N LYS A 196 32.54 -11.41 19.49
CA LYS A 196 32.93 -11.73 20.88
C LYS A 196 32.92 -10.47 21.76
N ALA A 197 33.48 -9.37 21.25
CA ALA A 197 33.47 -8.09 21.96
C ALA A 197 32.04 -7.57 22.20
N LEU A 198 31.11 -7.78 21.26
CA LEU A 198 29.71 -7.42 21.45
C LEU A 198 29.00 -8.32 22.48
N LEU A 199 29.27 -9.63 22.47
CA LEU A 199 28.75 -10.56 23.48
C LEU A 199 29.23 -10.20 24.89
N GLU A 200 30.53 -9.95 25.07
CA GLU A 200 31.09 -9.55 26.36
C GLU A 200 30.47 -8.25 26.88
N LYS A 201 30.25 -7.25 26.01
CA LYS A 201 29.55 -6.01 26.37
C LYS A 201 28.11 -6.25 26.81
N LEU A 202 27.37 -7.10 26.10
CA LEU A 202 25.98 -7.44 26.44
C LEU A 202 25.90 -8.23 27.74
N GLU A 203 26.84 -9.14 28.00
CA GLU A 203 26.94 -9.88 29.26
C GLU A 203 27.25 -8.95 30.44
N GLN A 204 28.20 -8.02 30.29
CA GLN A 204 28.52 -7.02 31.31
C GLN A 204 27.32 -6.12 31.64
N GLN A 205 26.57 -5.67 30.63
CA GLN A 205 25.34 -4.89 30.84
C GLN A 205 24.23 -5.68 31.54
N LYS A 206 24.17 -7.01 31.34
CA LYS A 206 23.20 -7.88 32.00
C LYS A 206 23.56 -8.15 33.46
N ILE A 207 24.83 -8.03 33.83
CA ILE A 207 25.32 -8.18 35.21
C ILE A 207 25.16 -6.85 35.99
N GLN A 208 25.13 -5.71 35.30
CA GLN A 208 24.96 -4.37 35.89
C GLN A 208 23.52 -3.91 36.08
N ASN A 209 22.54 -4.62 35.50
CA ASN A 209 21.09 -4.38 35.67
C ASN A 209 20.48 -5.46 36.56
#